data_AF-A0A315A8G4-F1
#
_entry.id   AF-A0A315A8G4-F1
#
_cell.length_a   1.000
_cell.length_b   1.000
_cell.length_c   1.000
_cell.angle_alpha   90.00
_cell.angle_beta   90.00
_cell.angle_gamma   90.00
#
_symmetry.space_group_name_H-M   'P 1'
#
loop_
_entity.id
_entity.type
_entity.pdbx_description
1 polymer ?
#
loop_
_entity_poly.entity_id
_entity_poly.type
_entity_poly.pdbx_seq_one_letter_code
_entity_poly.pdbx_strand_id
1 'polypeptide(L)'
;MNSLYQAMLSQAVAGQMLNMRDVSQFSAAEIRQTMADLVAADRMDLASALAAAGQSLYPESEDILAISALLAEVQQDWNGAQELLFKLVEVQGDAATAVTLRHLIRVLRCQCEPAQAMQVAQQALSMHPQDTALQEEFASLQELFSEQLPLEASSQVH
;
A
#
# COMPACT_ATOMS: atom_id res chain seq x y z
N MET A 1 -5.30 -6.05 23.45
CA MET A 1 -6.61 -5.60 22.91
C MET A 1 -6.78 -4.14 23.23
N ASN A 2 -6.76 -3.27 22.22
CA ASN A 2 -6.90 -1.82 22.37
C ASN A 2 -8.37 -1.44 22.64
N SER A 3 -8.63 -0.32 23.32
CA SER A 3 -9.99 0.15 23.66
C SER A 3 -10.80 0.48 22.41
N LEU A 4 -10.16 1.00 21.35
CA LEU A 4 -10.80 1.23 20.05
C LEU A 4 -11.32 -0.09 19.44
N TYR A 5 -10.54 -1.17 19.46
CA TYR A 5 -10.98 -2.47 18.96
C TYR A 5 -12.26 -2.96 19.66
N GLN A 6 -12.33 -2.83 20.98
CA GLN A 6 -13.51 -3.19 21.76
C GLN A 6 -14.72 -2.31 21.42
N ALA A 7 -14.51 -1.01 21.23
CA ALA A 7 -15.56 -0.08 20.81
C ALA A 7 -16.11 -0.42 19.43
N MET A 8 -15.24 -0.83 18.49
CA MET A 8 -15.68 -1.25 17.15
C MET A 8 -16.54 -2.50 17.20
N LEU A 9 -16.14 -3.50 17.99
CA LEU A 9 -16.93 -4.73 18.15
C LEU A 9 -18.28 -4.47 18.80
N SER A 10 -18.35 -3.61 19.81
CA SER A 10 -19.62 -3.31 20.50
C SER A 10 -20.61 -2.58 19.60
N GLN A 11 -20.15 -1.62 18.79
CA GLN A 11 -20.98 -0.91 17.82
C GLN A 11 -21.46 -1.84 16.70
N ALA A 12 -20.60 -2.74 16.22
CA ALA A 12 -20.97 -3.74 15.22
C ALA A 12 -22.07 -4.69 15.73
N VAL A 13 -21.94 -5.19 16.97
CA VAL A 13 -22.97 -6.04 17.60
C VAL A 13 -24.29 -5.28 17.79
N ALA A 14 -24.23 -3.97 18.07
CA ALA A 14 -25.41 -3.13 18.19
C ALA A 14 -26.04 -2.73 16.84
N GLY A 15 -25.43 -3.10 15.70
CA GLY A 15 -25.88 -2.69 14.37
C GLY A 15 -25.74 -1.18 14.11
N GLN A 16 -24.85 -0.51 14.84
CA GLN A 16 -24.63 0.93 14.75
C GLN A 16 -23.43 1.25 13.86
N MET A 17 -23.51 2.36 13.12
CA MET A 17 -22.37 2.88 12.37
C MET A 17 -21.36 3.57 13.30
N LEU A 18 -20.09 3.50 12.91
CA LEU A 18 -19.01 4.18 13.61
C LEU A 18 -19.20 5.70 13.60
N ASN A 19 -19.20 6.28 14.78
CA ASN A 19 -19.25 7.72 14.92
C ASN A 19 -17.84 8.31 14.77
N MET A 20 -17.64 9.21 13.81
CA MET A 20 -16.35 9.90 13.63
C MET A 20 -15.85 10.57 14.91
N ARG A 21 -16.75 11.08 15.77
CA ARG A 21 -16.36 11.68 17.06
C ARG A 21 -15.65 10.67 17.96
N ASP A 22 -16.12 9.44 17.99
CA ASP A 22 -15.54 8.38 18.82
C ASP A 22 -14.19 7.92 18.28
N VAL A 23 -13.96 8.00 16.96
CA VAL A 23 -12.67 7.67 16.34
C VAL A 23 -11.66 8.80 16.54
N SER A 24 -12.11 10.06 16.53
CA SER A 24 -11.26 11.25 16.65
C SER A 24 -10.51 11.40 17.98
N GLN A 25 -10.89 10.62 19.01
CA GLN A 25 -10.18 10.59 20.29
C GLN A 25 -8.91 9.72 20.26
N PHE A 26 -8.71 8.93 19.21
CA PHE A 26 -7.58 8.02 19.07
C PHE A 26 -6.54 8.58 18.10
N SER A 27 -5.27 8.36 18.40
CA SER A 27 -4.16 8.73 17.52
C SER A 27 -4.13 7.89 16.24
N ALA A 28 -3.47 8.41 15.20
CA ALA A 28 -3.22 7.67 13.97
C ALA A 28 -2.52 6.31 14.21
N ALA A 29 -1.58 6.26 15.16
CA ALA A 29 -0.90 5.01 15.53
C ALA A 29 -1.83 3.98 16.19
N GLU A 30 -2.77 4.42 17.04
CA GLU A 30 -3.77 3.53 17.66
C GLU A 30 -4.78 3.02 16.64
N ILE A 31 -5.20 3.88 15.71
CA ILE A 31 -6.05 3.50 14.58
C ILE A 31 -5.32 2.47 13.71
N ARG A 32 -4.06 2.74 13.34
CA ARG A 32 -3.22 1.82 12.58
C ARG A 32 -3.12 0.45 13.24
N GLN A 33 -2.81 0.40 14.53
CA GLN A 33 -2.71 -0.86 15.25
C GLN A 33 -4.06 -1.59 15.30
N THR A 34 -5.15 -0.86 15.51
CA THR A 34 -6.49 -1.47 15.55
C THR A 34 -6.91 -2.01 14.18
N MET A 35 -6.58 -1.31 13.09
CA MET A 35 -6.79 -1.81 11.73
C MET A 35 -6.02 -3.11 11.49
N ALA A 36 -4.74 -3.18 11.90
CA ALA A 36 -3.95 -4.40 11.79
C ALA A 36 -4.58 -5.56 12.58
N ASP A 37 -5.05 -5.30 13.80
CA ASP A 37 -5.74 -6.30 14.64
C ASP A 37 -7.05 -6.79 13.99
N LEU A 38 -7.81 -5.90 13.33
CA LEU A 38 -9.05 -6.26 12.61
C LEU A 38 -8.77 -7.09 11.36
N VAL A 39 -7.74 -6.75 10.60
CA VAL A 39 -7.31 -7.54 9.43
C VAL A 39 -6.88 -8.93 9.86
N ALA A 40 -6.07 -9.04 10.92
CA ALA A 40 -5.64 -10.33 11.47
C ALA A 40 -6.82 -11.18 12.00
N ALA A 41 -7.91 -10.55 12.42
CA ALA A 41 -9.13 -11.22 12.87
C ALA A 41 -10.16 -11.47 11.75
N ASP A 42 -9.79 -11.25 10.49
CA ASP A 42 -10.66 -11.38 9.31
C ASP A 42 -11.94 -10.54 9.42
N ARG A 43 -11.83 -9.33 9.98
CA ARG A 43 -12.92 -8.36 10.14
C ARG A 43 -12.81 -7.24 9.11
N MET A 44 -12.82 -7.61 7.83
CA MET A 44 -12.56 -6.66 6.73
C MET A 44 -13.54 -5.48 6.70
N ASP A 45 -14.83 -5.70 6.94
CA ASP A 45 -15.82 -4.61 6.94
C ASP A 45 -15.50 -3.52 7.99
N LEU A 46 -15.07 -3.95 9.18
CA LEU A 46 -14.69 -3.03 10.25
C LEU A 46 -13.35 -2.35 9.95
N ALA A 47 -12.38 -3.09 9.40
CA ALA A 47 -11.12 -2.52 8.97
C ALA A 47 -11.32 -1.44 7.90
N SER A 48 -12.21 -1.68 6.91
CA SER A 48 -12.57 -0.72 5.86
C SER A 48 -13.27 0.52 6.43
N ALA A 49 -14.22 0.33 7.34
CA ALA A 49 -14.91 1.46 7.97
C ALA A 49 -13.95 2.31 8.81
N LEU A 50 -13.02 1.66 9.54
CA LEU A 50 -11.99 2.35 10.31
C LEU A 50 -10.97 3.05 9.39
N ALA A 51 -10.60 2.45 8.25
CA ALA A 51 -9.74 3.07 7.25
C ALA A 51 -10.35 4.37 6.71
N ALA A 52 -11.64 4.34 6.33
CA ALA A 52 -12.35 5.51 5.83
C ALA A 52 -12.42 6.62 6.89
N ALA A 53 -12.70 6.27 8.16
CA ALA A 53 -12.69 7.23 9.26
C ALA A 53 -11.28 7.80 9.49
N GLY A 54 -10.25 6.95 9.50
CA GLY A 54 -8.86 7.34 9.66
C GLY A 54 -8.40 8.30 8.57
N GLN A 55 -8.70 8.01 7.30
CA GLN A 55 -8.34 8.87 6.17
C GLN A 55 -9.06 10.23 6.23
N SER A 56 -10.30 10.28 6.72
CA SER A 56 -11.01 11.55 6.92
C SER A 56 -10.43 12.39 8.06
N LEU A 57 -9.93 11.75 9.12
CA LEU A 57 -9.41 12.44 10.31
C LEU A 57 -7.94 12.83 10.16
N TYR A 58 -7.16 12.00 9.48
CA TYR A 58 -5.70 12.13 9.34
C TYR A 58 -5.28 11.89 7.88
N PRO A 59 -5.70 12.77 6.94
CA PRO A 59 -5.55 12.53 5.50
C PRO A 59 -4.09 12.46 5.03
N GLU A 60 -3.16 13.06 5.75
CA GLU A 60 -1.72 13.11 5.43
C GLU A 60 -0.88 12.27 6.42
N SER A 61 -1.51 11.49 7.28
CA SER A 61 -0.76 10.64 8.22
C SER A 61 -0.16 9.46 7.48
N GLU A 62 1.17 9.32 7.54
CA GLU A 62 1.89 8.18 6.98
C GLU A 62 1.36 6.85 7.52
N ASP A 63 1.10 6.77 8.83
CA ASP A 63 0.54 5.58 9.48
C ASP A 63 -0.80 5.15 8.83
N ILE A 64 -1.70 6.11 8.60
CA ILE A 64 -3.03 5.86 8.03
C ILE A 64 -2.95 5.52 6.55
N LEU A 65 -2.13 6.24 5.78
CA LEU A 65 -1.93 5.98 4.36
C LEU A 65 -1.34 4.58 4.15
N ALA A 66 -0.29 4.23 4.90
CA ALA A 66 0.38 2.94 4.79
C ALA A 66 -0.55 1.76 5.11
N ILE A 67 -1.29 1.82 6.22
CA ILE A 67 -2.17 0.71 6.60
C ILE A 67 -3.43 0.63 5.75
N SER A 68 -3.92 1.76 5.23
CA SER A 68 -5.04 1.78 4.28
C SER A 68 -4.61 1.18 2.94
N ALA A 69 -3.39 1.48 2.47
CA ALA A 69 -2.86 0.87 1.25
C ALA A 69 -2.72 -0.65 1.41
N LEU A 70 -2.15 -1.11 2.53
CA LEU A 70 -2.09 -2.53 2.87
C LEU A 70 -3.47 -3.20 2.90
N LEU A 71 -4.48 -2.54 3.46
CA LEU A 71 -5.84 -3.05 3.48
C LEU A 71 -6.41 -3.19 2.05
N ALA A 72 -6.19 -2.19 1.20
CA ALA A 72 -6.61 -2.22 -0.19
C ALA A 72 -5.92 -3.36 -0.96
N GLU A 73 -4.62 -3.58 -0.74
CA GLU A 73 -3.88 -4.73 -1.30
C GLU A 73 -4.47 -6.07 -0.86
N VAL A 74 -4.81 -6.23 0.42
CA VAL A 74 -5.46 -7.45 0.94
C VAL A 74 -6.83 -7.68 0.28
N GLN A 75 -7.56 -6.60 0.00
CA GLN A 75 -8.85 -6.64 -0.70
C GLN A 75 -8.70 -6.74 -2.23
N GLN A 76 -7.47 -6.78 -2.75
CA GLN A 76 -7.17 -6.74 -4.19
C GLN A 76 -7.70 -5.49 -4.91
N ASP A 77 -7.93 -4.41 -4.16
CA ASP A 77 -8.20 -3.09 -4.71
C ASP A 77 -6.89 -2.39 -5.06
N TRP A 78 -6.30 -2.83 -6.17
CA TRP A 78 -4.99 -2.35 -6.59
C TRP A 78 -4.99 -0.87 -6.98
N ASN A 79 -6.10 -0.36 -7.51
CA ASN A 79 -6.26 1.06 -7.83
C ASN A 79 -6.24 1.90 -6.54
N GLY A 80 -7.06 1.53 -5.54
CA GLY A 80 -7.07 2.22 -4.25
C GLY A 80 -5.72 2.15 -3.54
N ALA A 81 -5.05 0.99 -3.59
CA ALA A 81 -3.70 0.84 -3.04
C ALA A 81 -2.69 1.77 -3.72
N GLN A 82 -2.73 1.89 -5.05
CA GLN A 82 -1.86 2.79 -5.81
C GLN A 82 -2.09 4.25 -5.42
N GLU A 83 -3.34 4.71 -5.35
CA GLU A 83 -3.67 6.09 -4.97
C GLU A 83 -3.14 6.44 -3.57
N LEU A 84 -3.33 5.52 -2.62
CA LEU A 84 -2.85 5.69 -1.24
C LEU A 84 -1.33 5.70 -1.15
N LEU A 85 -0.64 4.82 -1.90
CA LEU A 85 0.81 4.76 -1.93
C LEU A 85 1.44 5.96 -2.64
N PHE A 86 0.84 6.45 -3.72
CA PHE A 86 1.31 7.69 -4.35
C PHE A 86 1.19 8.86 -3.38
N LYS A 87 0.05 9.00 -2.72
CA LYS A 87 -0.13 10.02 -1.69
C LYS A 87 0.87 9.88 -0.54
N LEU A 88 1.18 8.65 -0.12
CA LEU A 88 2.19 8.39 0.89
C LEU A 88 3.59 8.84 0.43
N VAL A 89 3.97 8.54 -0.81
CA VAL A 89 5.23 9.00 -1.40
C VAL A 89 5.27 10.53 -1.46
N GLU A 90 4.17 11.19 -1.84
CA GLU A 90 4.07 12.66 -1.84
C GLU A 90 4.25 13.26 -0.44
N VAL A 91 3.60 12.67 0.58
CA VAL A 91 3.75 13.09 1.98
C VAL A 91 5.18 12.91 2.49
N GLN A 92 5.83 11.81 2.12
CA GLN A 92 7.21 11.51 2.55
C GLN A 92 8.25 12.35 1.79
N GLY A 93 7.97 12.74 0.54
CA GLY A 93 8.88 13.50 -0.31
C GLY A 93 10.26 12.84 -0.44
N ASP A 94 11.32 13.61 -0.21
CA ASP A 94 12.71 13.12 -0.25
C ASP A 94 13.01 12.05 0.81
N ALA A 95 12.17 11.92 1.84
CA ALA A 95 12.27 10.90 2.88
C ALA A 95 11.49 9.62 2.53
N ALA A 96 10.95 9.49 1.31
CA ALA A 96 10.22 8.29 0.88
C ALA A 96 11.05 7.03 1.15
N THR A 97 10.49 6.10 1.92
CA THR A 97 11.25 4.94 2.39
C THR A 97 11.35 3.87 1.29
N ALA A 98 12.43 3.08 1.33
CA ALA A 98 12.57 1.92 0.44
C ALA A 98 11.36 0.97 0.55
N VAL A 99 10.79 0.81 1.75
CA VAL A 99 9.60 -0.03 1.98
C VAL A 99 8.39 0.52 1.22
N THR A 100 8.09 1.81 1.35
CA THR A 100 7.00 2.48 0.64
C THR A 100 7.12 2.27 -0.87
N LEU A 101 8.33 2.51 -1.41
CA LEU A 101 8.59 2.42 -2.84
C LEU A 101 8.47 0.97 -3.34
N ARG A 102 8.95 -0.02 -2.58
CA ARG A 102 8.75 -1.44 -2.90
C ARG A 102 7.27 -1.82 -2.94
N HIS A 103 6.47 -1.33 -1.99
CA HIS A 103 5.03 -1.55 -2.00
C HIS A 103 4.38 -0.97 -3.27
N LEU A 104 4.73 0.26 -3.65
CA LEU A 104 4.22 0.88 -4.87
C LEU A 104 4.60 0.07 -6.13
N ILE A 105 5.84 -0.38 -6.23
CA ILE A 105 6.30 -1.23 -7.34
C ILE A 105 5.48 -2.52 -7.41
N ARG A 106 5.28 -3.20 -6.27
CA ARG A 106 4.45 -4.41 -6.19
C ARG A 106 3.03 -4.16 -6.67
N VAL A 107 2.40 -3.08 -6.22
CA VAL A 107 1.02 -2.71 -6.62
C VAL A 107 0.93 -2.45 -8.12
N LEU A 108 1.90 -1.74 -8.71
CA LEU A 108 1.95 -1.49 -10.15
C LEU A 108 2.13 -2.79 -10.96
N ARG A 109 2.93 -3.73 -10.45
CA ARG A 109 3.04 -5.07 -11.06
C ARG A 109 1.72 -5.84 -11.00
N CYS A 110 1.02 -5.81 -9.87
CA CYS A 110 -0.28 -6.47 -9.71
C CYS A 110 -1.35 -5.89 -10.65
N GLN A 111 -1.19 -4.64 -11.10
CA GLN A 111 -2.04 -4.01 -12.11
C GLN A 111 -1.63 -4.28 -13.55
N CYS A 112 -0.56 -5.07 -13.78
CA CYS A 112 0.03 -5.26 -15.09
C CYS A 112 0.51 -3.95 -15.74
N GLU A 113 1.06 -3.03 -14.94
CA GLU A 113 1.67 -1.77 -15.38
C GLU A 113 3.22 -1.81 -15.27
N PRO A 114 3.91 -2.70 -16.01
CA PRO A 114 5.34 -2.95 -15.81
C PRO A 114 6.20 -1.74 -16.15
N ALA A 115 5.78 -0.87 -17.07
CA ALA A 115 6.53 0.32 -17.45
C ALA A 115 6.60 1.34 -16.31
N GLN A 116 5.47 1.57 -15.63
CA GLN A 116 5.41 2.43 -14.46
C GLN A 116 6.19 1.80 -13.30
N ALA A 117 6.04 0.49 -13.08
CA ALA A 117 6.80 -0.23 -12.06
C ALA A 117 8.32 -0.09 -12.27
N MET A 118 8.79 -0.18 -13.52
CA MET A 118 10.19 0.02 -13.89
C MET A 118 10.67 1.45 -13.58
N GLN A 119 9.88 2.47 -13.93
CA GLN A 119 10.23 3.86 -13.66
C GLN A 119 10.36 4.13 -12.16
N VAL A 120 9.40 3.65 -11.36
CA VAL A 120 9.43 3.77 -9.90
C VAL A 120 10.63 3.02 -9.32
N ALA A 121 10.95 1.83 -9.81
CA ALA A 121 12.10 1.05 -9.35
C ALA A 121 13.45 1.75 -9.64
N GLN A 122 13.59 2.38 -10.81
CA GLN A 122 14.79 3.19 -11.14
C GLN A 122 14.93 4.39 -10.20
N GLN A 123 13.84 5.12 -9.96
CA GLN A 123 13.84 6.23 -9.02
C GLN A 123 14.19 5.76 -7.61
N ALA A 124 13.58 4.67 -7.15
CA ALA A 124 13.82 4.11 -5.82
C ALA A 124 15.27 3.69 -5.60
N LEU A 125 15.92 3.10 -6.60
CA LEU A 125 17.35 2.76 -6.53
C LEU A 125 18.27 3.98 -6.54
N SER A 126 17.84 5.10 -7.14
CA SER A 126 18.62 6.34 -7.04
C SER A 126 18.60 6.93 -5.61
N MET A 127 17.48 6.75 -4.89
CA MET A 127 17.32 7.18 -3.50
C MET A 127 17.95 6.19 -2.50
N HIS A 128 17.79 4.89 -2.75
CA HIS A 128 18.18 3.79 -1.85
C HIS A 128 19.08 2.77 -2.57
N PRO A 129 20.28 3.15 -3.03
CA PRO A 129 21.12 2.31 -3.89
C PRO A 129 21.63 1.03 -3.22
N GLN A 130 21.62 0.96 -1.89
CA GLN A 130 22.12 -0.18 -1.11
C GLN A 130 21.01 -1.15 -0.66
N ASP A 131 19.74 -0.85 -0.95
CA ASP A 131 18.63 -1.71 -0.55
C ASP A 131 18.56 -2.95 -1.47
N THR A 132 18.93 -4.11 -0.92
CA THR A 132 19.02 -5.36 -1.69
C THR A 132 17.67 -5.79 -2.26
N ALA A 133 16.58 -5.61 -1.52
CA ALA A 133 15.25 -6.00 -1.99
C ALA A 133 14.78 -5.14 -3.18
N LEU A 134 15.12 -3.84 -3.21
CA LEU A 134 14.87 -2.99 -4.38
C LEU A 134 15.70 -3.42 -5.59
N GLN A 135 16.96 -3.83 -5.38
CA GLN A 135 17.81 -4.32 -6.47
C GLN A 135 17.25 -5.61 -7.07
N GLU A 136 16.80 -6.55 -6.22
CA GLU A 136 16.15 -7.80 -6.65
C GLU A 136 14.84 -7.54 -7.41
N GLU A 137 14.01 -6.63 -6.91
CA GLU A 137 12.75 -6.25 -7.58
C GLU A 137 13.02 -5.62 -8.95
N PHE A 138 14.01 -4.73 -9.04
CA PHE A 138 14.40 -4.10 -10.29
C PHE A 138 14.95 -5.12 -11.30
N ALA A 139 15.81 -6.04 -10.87
CA ALA A 139 16.32 -7.12 -11.72
C ALA A 139 15.17 -8.00 -12.25
N SER A 140 14.24 -8.38 -11.38
CA SER A 140 13.06 -9.16 -11.75
C SER A 140 12.17 -8.44 -12.77
N LEU A 141 12.05 -7.11 -12.69
CA LEU A 141 11.37 -6.31 -13.70
C LEU A 141 12.13 -6.31 -15.04
N GLN A 142 13.47 -6.18 -15.02
CA GLN A 142 14.27 -6.18 -16.23
C GLN A 142 14.15 -7.49 -17.00
N GLU A 143 14.16 -8.62 -16.30
CA GLU A 143 13.96 -9.95 -16.89
C GLU A 143 12.60 -10.02 -17.62
N LEU A 144 11.52 -9.60 -16.96
CA LEU A 144 10.17 -9.60 -17.54
C LEU A 144 10.07 -8.73 -18.81
N PHE A 145 10.76 -7.60 -18.86
CA PHE A 145 10.84 -6.78 -20.07
C PHE A 145 11.68 -7.42 -21.18
N SER A 146 12.76 -8.12 -20.81
CA SER A 146 13.61 -8.81 -21.78
C SER A 146 12.90 -9.99 -22.46
N GLU A 147 12.04 -10.70 -21.73
CA GLU A 147 11.22 -11.79 -22.26
C GLU A 147 10.07 -11.29 -23.17
N GLN A 148 9.62 -10.05 -22.98
CA GLN A 148 8.58 -9.41 -23.79
C GLN A 148 9.09 -8.85 -25.13
N LEU A 149 10.41 -8.75 -25.31
CA LEU A 149 11.01 -8.48 -26.62
C LEU A 149 11.16 -9.81 -27.35
N PRO A 150 10.36 -10.10 -28.40
CA PRO A 150 10.66 -11.25 -29.24
C PRO A 150 12.06 -11.07 -29.80
N LEU A 151 12.85 -12.13 -29.74
CA LEU A 151 14.12 -12.27 -30.47
C LEU A 151 13.83 -12.13 -31.97
N GLU A 152 13.68 -10.91 -32.47
CA GLU A 152 13.82 -10.54 -33.88
C GLU A 152 15.31 -10.61 -34.24
N ALA A 153 15.88 -11.79 -34.07
CA ALA A 153 17.26 -12.11 -34.39
C ALA A 153 17.32 -13.59 -34.79
N SER A 154 16.74 -13.91 -35.94
CA SER A 154 17.07 -15.11 -36.69
C SER A 154 16.89 -14.86 -38.18
N SER A 155 17.97 -14.31 -38.76
CA SER A 155 18.57 -14.76 -40.02
C SER A 155 17.67 -15.01 -41.22
N GLN A 156 17.66 -14.05 -42.16
CA GLN A 156 17.73 -14.39 -43.59
C GLN A 156 18.81 -13.55 -44.27
N VAL A 157 20.05 -14.02 -44.14
CA VAL A 157 21.15 -13.67 -45.06
C VAL A 157 21.80 -14.97 -45.52
N HIS A 158 21.13 -15.67 -46.44
CA HIS A 158 21.70 -16.37 -47.61
C HIS A 158 20.61 -17.11 -48.36
#